data_AF-A0A7S1U566-F1
#
_entry.id   AF-A0A7S1U566-F1
#
_cell.length_a   1.000
_cell.length_b   1.000
_cell.length_c   1.000
_cell.angle_alpha   90.00
_cell.angle_beta   90.00
_cell.angle_gamma   90.00
#
_symmetry.space_group_name_H-M   'P 1'
#
loop_
_entity.id
_entity.type
_entity.pdbx_description
1 polymer ?
#
loop_
_entity_poly.entity_id
_entity_poly.type
_entity_poly.pdbx_seq_one_letter_code
_entity_poly.pdbx_strand_id
1 'polypeptide(L)'
;MSGPKGAKAPGGVPEDAEQAAIRDRAFKTVRDKGFYLRQAADESDFKSVTDHAVEMLKELRTSELTPKFYYELYMEILNEMRYLENFFVAFVNSGAKSACQIYEDVQATREIVPRLYLLVTAGSVVMRLGERPNHEVLKDLVDMCKGVQHATRGLFLRNYLTISTRDKLPDASSDPAIGTVTDGYNFVLQNFGETNRLWVRLQHQHAIKSKAKRFKIRQDLRMLVGQNIDRLSRLEGVGVAEYKEVILPKILEHVTKCRDMLAQSYLMDIIIQVFPDDFHFATLVQFLEVVPTLKDRVNVRTILETLMTRLSAYVLAGREGGEERLPTD
;
A
#
# COMPACT_ATOMS: atom_id res chain seq x y z
N MET A 1 -59.07 36.42 -1.77
CA MET A 1 -58.58 35.11 -2.26
C MET A 1 -57.34 35.34 -3.11
N SER A 2 -56.16 35.23 -2.52
CA SER A 2 -54.89 35.11 -3.24
C SER A 2 -53.93 34.33 -2.33
N GLY A 3 -53.53 33.14 -2.78
CA GLY A 3 -52.58 32.31 -2.03
C GLY A 3 -51.14 32.78 -2.26
N PRO A 4 -50.19 32.37 -1.40
CA PRO A 4 -48.77 32.38 -1.75
C PRO A 4 -48.36 31.00 -2.28
N LYS A 5 -47.87 30.99 -3.52
CA LYS A 5 -47.18 29.87 -4.16
C LYS A 5 -45.92 29.54 -3.35
N GLY A 6 -45.81 28.30 -2.88
CA GLY A 6 -44.57 27.75 -2.35
C GLY A 6 -43.53 27.61 -3.47
N ALA A 7 -42.41 28.31 -3.32
CA ALA A 7 -41.23 28.12 -4.15
C ALA A 7 -40.55 26.80 -3.77
N LYS A 8 -40.66 25.78 -4.62
CA LYS A 8 -39.83 24.58 -4.57
C LYS A 8 -38.38 24.98 -4.88
N ALA A 9 -37.47 24.78 -3.92
CA ALA A 9 -36.04 24.79 -4.19
C ALA A 9 -35.69 23.63 -5.17
N PRO A 10 -34.75 23.81 -6.12
CA PRO A 10 -34.42 22.78 -7.09
C PRO A 10 -33.69 21.63 -6.39
N GLY A 11 -34.19 20.41 -6.61
CA GLY A 11 -33.57 19.18 -6.15
C GLY A 11 -32.20 18.99 -6.81
N GLY A 12 -31.14 19.15 -6.03
CA GLY A 12 -29.83 18.64 -6.38
C GLY A 12 -29.84 17.12 -6.21
N VAL A 13 -29.35 16.39 -7.21
CA VAL A 13 -29.05 14.95 -7.11
C VAL A 13 -28.13 14.76 -5.89
N PRO A 14 -28.35 13.76 -5.02
CA PRO A 14 -27.45 13.49 -3.90
C PRO A 14 -26.02 13.33 -4.42
N GLU A 15 -25.04 13.98 -3.77
CA GLU A 15 -23.60 13.93 -4.14
C GLU A 15 -23.13 12.48 -4.37
N ASP A 16 -23.69 11.52 -3.63
CA ASP A 16 -23.42 10.09 -3.76
C ASP A 16 -23.95 9.44 -5.05
N ALA A 17 -25.09 9.90 -5.59
CA ALA A 17 -25.67 9.36 -6.82
C ALA A 17 -24.90 9.83 -8.07
N GLU A 18 -24.39 11.06 -8.07
CA GLU A 18 -23.49 11.55 -9.11
C GLU A 18 -22.16 10.77 -9.09
N GLN A 19 -21.60 10.56 -7.91
CA GLN A 19 -20.39 9.77 -7.72
C GLN A 19 -20.56 8.30 -8.15
N ALA A 20 -21.72 7.70 -7.85
CA ALA A 20 -22.05 6.36 -8.31
C ALA A 20 -22.13 6.29 -9.84
N ALA A 21 -22.71 7.29 -10.51
CA ALA A 21 -22.78 7.33 -11.97
C ALA A 21 -21.38 7.48 -12.61
N ILE A 22 -20.47 8.26 -12.02
CA ILE A 22 -19.08 8.36 -12.48
C ILE A 22 -18.37 7.01 -12.32
N ARG A 23 -18.54 6.36 -11.16
CA ARG A 23 -17.99 5.02 -10.90
C ARG A 23 -18.51 4.01 -11.92
N ASP A 24 -19.81 3.96 -12.16
CA ASP A 24 -20.42 2.96 -13.04
C ASP A 24 -19.96 3.11 -14.49
N ARG A 25 -19.69 4.34 -14.95
CA ARG A 25 -19.05 4.58 -16.24
C ARG A 25 -17.64 4.01 -16.28
N ALA A 26 -16.81 4.29 -15.27
CA ALA A 26 -15.46 3.75 -15.19
C ALA A 26 -15.47 2.22 -15.13
N PHE A 27 -16.40 1.63 -14.37
CA PHE A 27 -16.57 0.18 -14.25
C PHE A 27 -16.94 -0.46 -15.58
N LYS A 28 -17.81 0.20 -16.35
CA LYS A 28 -18.15 -0.26 -17.70
C LYS A 28 -16.91 -0.28 -18.57
N THR A 29 -16.11 0.79 -18.58
CA THR A 29 -14.84 0.82 -19.35
C THR A 29 -13.91 -0.31 -18.92
N VAL A 30 -13.71 -0.51 -17.60
CA VAL A 30 -12.83 -1.56 -17.06
C VAL A 30 -13.30 -2.95 -17.48
N ARG A 31 -14.60 -3.23 -17.40
CA ARG A 31 -15.17 -4.53 -17.81
C ARG A 31 -15.09 -4.76 -19.31
N ASP A 32 -15.42 -3.73 -20.10
CA ASP A 32 -15.34 -3.81 -21.56
C ASP A 32 -13.88 -4.06 -22.00
N LYS A 33 -12.92 -3.30 -21.45
CA LYS A 33 -11.49 -3.48 -21.76
C LYS A 33 -10.91 -4.76 -21.18
N GLY A 34 -11.37 -5.21 -20.01
CA GLY A 34 -11.00 -6.51 -19.43
C GLY A 34 -11.46 -7.69 -20.29
N PHE A 35 -12.66 -7.60 -20.87
CA PHE A 35 -13.14 -8.60 -21.83
C PHE A 35 -12.25 -8.69 -23.07
N TYR A 36 -11.97 -7.56 -23.72
CA TYR A 36 -11.10 -7.53 -24.90
C TYR A 36 -9.65 -7.93 -24.59
N LEU A 37 -9.16 -7.62 -23.39
CA LEU A 37 -7.85 -8.07 -22.91
C LEU A 37 -7.78 -9.60 -22.86
N ARG A 38 -8.79 -10.25 -22.29
CA ARG A 38 -8.85 -11.72 -22.19
C ARG A 38 -8.95 -12.37 -23.57
N GLN A 39 -9.77 -11.81 -24.46
CA GLN A 39 -9.87 -12.28 -25.84
C GLN A 39 -8.53 -12.18 -26.58
N ALA A 40 -7.84 -11.04 -26.48
CA ALA A 40 -6.52 -10.86 -27.09
C ALA A 40 -5.45 -11.78 -26.46
N ALA A 41 -5.59 -12.11 -25.17
CA ALA A 41 -4.72 -13.05 -24.47
C ALA A 41 -4.90 -14.48 -24.99
N ASP A 42 -6.14 -14.90 -25.28
CA ASP A 42 -6.43 -16.21 -25.90
C ASP A 42 -5.82 -16.31 -27.31
N GLU A 43 -5.78 -15.20 -28.05
CA GLU A 43 -5.13 -15.10 -29.37
C GLU A 43 -3.58 -14.93 -29.27
N SER A 44 -3.02 -14.86 -28.06
CA SER A 44 -1.60 -14.59 -27.80
C SER A 44 -1.07 -13.28 -28.41
N ASP A 45 -1.95 -12.29 -28.64
CA ASP A 45 -1.55 -10.97 -29.13
C ASP A 45 -1.12 -10.07 -27.98
N PHE A 46 0.18 -10.11 -27.66
CA PHE A 46 0.79 -9.28 -26.63
C PHE A 46 0.48 -7.79 -26.79
N LYS A 47 0.49 -7.27 -28.02
CA LYS A 47 0.31 -5.83 -28.25
C LYS A 47 -1.11 -5.42 -27.88
N SER A 48 -2.10 -6.11 -28.41
CA SER A 48 -3.51 -5.82 -28.11
C SER A 48 -3.83 -6.01 -26.62
N VAL A 49 -3.26 -7.02 -25.97
CA VAL A 49 -3.37 -7.21 -24.51
C VAL A 49 -2.85 -5.98 -23.76
N THR A 50 -1.65 -5.51 -24.09
CA THR A 50 -1.07 -4.34 -23.42
C THR A 50 -1.84 -3.06 -23.72
N ASP A 51 -2.31 -2.85 -24.96
CA ASP A 51 -3.10 -1.67 -25.33
C ASP A 51 -4.43 -1.63 -24.57
N HIS A 52 -5.13 -2.76 -24.45
CA HIS A 52 -6.36 -2.86 -23.64
C HIS A 52 -6.10 -2.66 -22.14
N ALA A 53 -4.98 -3.19 -21.62
CA ALA A 53 -4.57 -2.95 -20.24
C ALA A 53 -4.29 -1.46 -19.98
N VAL A 54 -3.64 -0.77 -20.92
CA VAL A 54 -3.40 0.68 -20.83
C VAL A 54 -4.72 1.45 -20.79
N GLU A 55 -5.66 1.16 -21.70
CA GLU A 55 -6.97 1.83 -21.71
C GLU A 55 -7.75 1.60 -20.41
N MET A 56 -7.71 0.39 -19.85
CA MET A 56 -8.30 0.09 -18.54
C MET A 56 -7.64 0.91 -17.42
N LEU A 57 -6.31 0.95 -17.38
CA LEU A 57 -5.55 1.65 -16.34
C LEU A 57 -5.66 3.17 -16.40
N LYS A 58 -6.08 3.74 -17.55
CA LYS A 58 -6.38 5.18 -17.66
C LYS A 58 -7.48 5.62 -16.71
N GLU A 59 -8.43 4.75 -16.37
CA GLU A 59 -9.51 5.05 -15.42
C GLU A 59 -8.97 5.42 -14.02
N LEU A 60 -7.82 4.87 -13.62
CA LEU A 60 -7.15 5.24 -12.36
C LEU A 60 -6.59 6.67 -12.35
N ARG A 61 -6.57 7.36 -13.49
CA ARG A 61 -6.17 8.78 -13.57
C ARG A 61 -7.28 9.71 -13.13
N THR A 62 -8.51 9.24 -12.90
CA THR A 62 -9.57 10.11 -12.42
C THR A 62 -9.21 10.79 -11.09
N SER A 63 -9.63 12.04 -10.95
CA SER A 63 -9.64 12.78 -9.68
C SER A 63 -11.06 13.09 -9.21
N GLU A 64 -12.07 12.60 -9.93
CA GLU A 64 -13.47 12.91 -9.68
C GLU A 64 -14.09 11.98 -8.63
N LEU A 65 -13.54 10.77 -8.48
CA LEU A 65 -14.05 9.78 -7.53
C LEU A 65 -13.64 10.10 -6.09
N THR A 66 -14.59 9.93 -5.17
CA THR A 66 -14.26 9.84 -3.75
C THR A 66 -13.36 8.62 -3.48
N PRO A 67 -12.55 8.63 -2.40
CA PRO A 67 -11.65 7.52 -2.10
C PRO A 67 -12.32 6.17 -1.91
N LYS A 68 -13.58 6.15 -1.43
CA LYS A 68 -14.37 4.91 -1.36
C LYS A 68 -14.60 4.33 -2.77
N PHE A 69 -15.12 5.13 -3.70
CA PHE A 69 -15.38 4.67 -5.06
C PHE A 69 -14.10 4.44 -5.86
N TYR A 70 -13.03 5.20 -5.58
CA TYR A 70 -11.71 4.95 -6.14
C TYR A 70 -11.15 3.61 -5.67
N TYR A 71 -11.35 3.24 -4.39
CA TYR A 71 -10.98 1.93 -3.86
C TYR A 71 -11.77 0.80 -4.53
N GLU A 72 -13.09 0.98 -4.73
CA GLU A 72 -13.91 0.01 -5.47
C GLU A 72 -13.40 -0.17 -6.92
N LEU A 73 -13.11 0.92 -7.63
CA LEU A 73 -12.51 0.86 -8.98
C LEU A 73 -11.14 0.18 -8.98
N TYR A 74 -10.30 0.53 -8.01
CA TYR A 74 -8.98 -0.08 -7.84
C TYR A 74 -9.08 -1.59 -7.64
N MET A 75 -10.03 -2.07 -6.83
CA MET A 75 -10.23 -3.51 -6.59
C MET A 75 -10.67 -4.26 -7.85
N GLU A 76 -11.53 -3.67 -8.68
CA GLU A 76 -11.88 -4.28 -9.97
C GLU A 76 -10.67 -4.38 -10.90
N ILE A 77 -9.88 -3.31 -11.00
CA ILE A 77 -8.66 -3.30 -11.82
C ILE A 77 -7.64 -4.31 -11.29
N LEU A 78 -7.47 -4.46 -9.98
CA LEU A 78 -6.57 -5.46 -9.40
C LEU A 78 -6.89 -6.89 -9.85
N ASN A 79 -8.17 -7.23 -10.03
CA ASN A 79 -8.57 -8.55 -10.51
C ASN A 79 -8.08 -8.79 -11.95
N GLU A 80 -8.26 -7.81 -12.83
CA GLU A 80 -7.77 -7.89 -14.21
C GLU A 80 -6.24 -7.86 -14.28
N MET A 81 -5.57 -7.09 -13.41
CA MET A 81 -4.10 -7.07 -13.33
C MET A 81 -3.51 -8.42 -12.89
N ARG A 82 -4.20 -9.19 -12.03
CA ARG A 82 -3.79 -10.55 -11.67
C ARG A 82 -3.89 -11.50 -12.86
N TYR A 83 -4.95 -11.37 -13.68
CA TYR A 83 -5.06 -12.12 -14.92
C TYR A 83 -3.90 -11.78 -15.88
N LEU A 84 -3.59 -10.48 -16.02
CA LEU A 84 -2.48 -10.01 -16.85
C LEU A 84 -1.12 -10.57 -16.39
N GLU A 85 -0.87 -10.62 -15.08
CA GLU A 85 0.35 -11.22 -14.53
C GLU A 85 0.49 -12.70 -14.92
N ASN A 86 -0.60 -13.46 -14.83
CA ASN A 86 -0.61 -14.87 -15.24
C ASN A 86 -0.41 -15.04 -16.74
N PHE A 87 -1.01 -14.16 -17.55
CA PHE A 87 -0.77 -14.13 -19.00
C PHE A 87 0.71 -13.88 -19.31
N PHE A 88 1.34 -12.88 -18.69
CA PHE A 88 2.77 -12.63 -18.89
C PHE A 88 3.64 -13.83 -18.52
N VAL A 89 3.36 -14.52 -17.41
CA VAL A 89 4.06 -15.77 -17.07
C VAL A 89 3.89 -16.84 -18.17
N ALA A 90 2.65 -17.06 -18.63
CA ALA A 90 2.37 -18.04 -19.69
C ALA A 90 3.04 -17.66 -21.02
N PHE A 91 3.07 -16.37 -21.35
CA PHE A 91 3.68 -15.84 -22.57
C PHE A 91 5.21 -15.94 -22.56
N VAL A 92 5.85 -15.83 -21.39
CA VAL A 92 7.29 -16.11 -21.26
C VAL A 92 7.57 -17.60 -21.36
N ASN A 93 6.75 -18.43 -20.71
CA ASN A 93 6.90 -19.89 -20.75
C ASN A 93 6.66 -20.49 -22.15
N SER A 94 5.90 -19.82 -23.02
CA SER A 94 5.75 -20.24 -24.43
C SER A 94 7.01 -19.98 -25.27
N GLY A 95 7.99 -19.23 -24.73
CA GLY A 95 9.22 -18.86 -25.42
C GLY A 95 9.07 -17.68 -26.39
N ALA A 96 7.90 -17.03 -26.43
CA ALA A 96 7.66 -15.92 -27.35
C ALA A 96 8.48 -14.66 -27.01
N LYS A 97 8.65 -14.35 -25.72
CA LYS A 97 9.50 -13.27 -25.19
C LYS A 97 10.08 -13.65 -23.83
N SER A 98 11.21 -13.04 -23.47
CA SER A 98 11.71 -13.07 -22.09
C SER A 98 10.95 -12.09 -21.19
N ALA A 99 10.98 -12.32 -19.87
CA ALA A 99 10.38 -11.41 -18.90
C ALA A 99 11.06 -10.03 -18.93
N CYS A 100 12.38 -9.98 -19.17
CA CYS A 100 13.11 -8.72 -19.34
C CYS A 100 12.63 -7.91 -20.55
N GLN A 101 12.36 -8.57 -21.68
CA GLN A 101 11.79 -7.90 -22.85
C GLN A 101 10.39 -7.33 -22.55
N ILE A 102 9.54 -8.09 -21.84
CA ILE A 102 8.23 -7.57 -21.41
C ILE A 102 8.43 -6.36 -20.48
N TYR A 103 9.39 -6.41 -19.56
CA TYR A 103 9.73 -5.31 -18.65
C TYR A 103 10.19 -4.04 -19.37
N GLU A 104 10.91 -4.16 -20.49
CA GLU A 104 11.31 -3.05 -21.34
C GLU A 104 10.14 -2.53 -22.19
N ASP A 105 9.37 -3.43 -22.81
CA ASP A 105 8.25 -3.09 -23.69
C ASP A 105 7.20 -2.24 -22.97
N VAL A 106 6.84 -2.60 -21.73
CA VAL A 106 5.84 -1.86 -20.96
C VAL A 106 6.28 -0.44 -20.61
N GLN A 107 7.59 -0.15 -20.58
CA GLN A 107 8.12 1.20 -20.31
C GLN A 107 7.85 2.18 -21.46
N ALA A 108 7.62 1.69 -22.67
CA ALA A 108 7.26 2.51 -23.83
C ALA A 108 5.86 3.17 -23.67
N THR A 109 5.07 2.72 -22.68
CA THR A 109 3.78 3.33 -22.35
C THR A 109 3.95 4.82 -22.01
N ARG A 110 3.25 5.67 -22.78
CA ARG A 110 3.38 7.14 -22.68
C ARG A 110 2.90 7.69 -21.35
N GLU A 111 1.83 7.12 -20.82
CA GLU A 111 1.19 7.63 -19.61
C GLU A 111 1.77 6.99 -18.35
N ILE A 112 2.15 7.83 -17.38
CA ILE A 112 2.89 7.36 -16.20
C ILE A 112 2.10 6.41 -15.29
N VAL A 113 0.78 6.61 -15.12
CA VAL A 113 -0.01 5.74 -14.22
C VAL A 113 -0.14 4.35 -14.85
N PRO A 114 -0.68 4.16 -16.07
CA PRO A 114 -0.67 2.87 -16.74
C PRO A 114 0.72 2.23 -16.81
N ARG A 115 1.75 3.01 -17.20
CA ARG A 115 3.13 2.52 -17.29
C ARG A 115 3.59 1.87 -15.99
N LEU A 116 3.41 2.53 -14.85
CA LEU A 116 3.94 2.03 -13.58
C LEU A 116 3.16 0.82 -13.05
N TYR A 117 1.86 0.74 -13.30
CA TYR A 117 1.11 -0.49 -13.00
C TYR A 117 1.62 -1.66 -13.83
N LEU A 118 1.75 -1.49 -15.15
CA LEU A 118 2.30 -2.52 -16.03
C LEU A 118 3.75 -2.89 -15.68
N LEU A 119 4.57 -1.89 -15.32
CA LEU A 119 5.96 -2.08 -14.90
C LEU A 119 6.05 -2.91 -13.62
N VAL A 120 5.19 -2.65 -12.63
CA VAL A 120 5.10 -3.46 -11.40
C VAL A 120 4.67 -4.89 -11.72
N THR A 121 3.70 -5.08 -12.63
CA THR A 121 3.27 -6.42 -13.05
C THR A 121 4.38 -7.17 -13.78
N ALA A 122 5.03 -6.53 -14.75
CA ALA A 122 6.16 -7.13 -15.47
C ALA A 122 7.34 -7.43 -14.53
N GLY A 123 7.63 -6.53 -13.59
CA GLY A 123 8.68 -6.73 -12.58
C GLY A 123 8.37 -7.88 -11.64
N SER A 124 7.10 -8.06 -11.27
CA SER A 124 6.62 -9.23 -10.53
C SER A 124 6.95 -10.54 -11.27
N VAL A 125 6.79 -10.55 -12.59
CA VAL A 125 7.08 -11.71 -13.45
C VAL A 125 8.59 -11.94 -13.58
N VAL A 126 9.38 -10.90 -13.79
CA VAL A 126 10.86 -10.98 -13.82
C VAL A 126 11.41 -11.61 -12.54
N MET A 127 10.93 -11.15 -11.38
CA MET A 127 11.33 -11.69 -10.07
C MET A 127 10.86 -13.12 -9.86
N ARG A 128 9.63 -13.46 -10.31
CA ARG A 128 9.09 -14.82 -10.17
C ARG A 128 9.86 -15.84 -11.02
N LEU A 129 10.27 -15.45 -12.23
CA LEU A 129 11.00 -16.32 -13.16
C LEU A 129 12.52 -16.30 -12.92
N GLY A 130 13.01 -15.43 -12.03
CA GLY A 130 14.42 -15.37 -11.66
C GLY A 130 15.34 -14.87 -12.77
N GLU A 131 14.82 -14.12 -13.75
CA GLU A 131 15.65 -13.58 -14.84
C GLU A 131 16.59 -12.46 -14.36
N ARG A 132 16.25 -11.79 -13.26
CA ARG A 132 17.09 -10.78 -12.60
C ARG A 132 17.04 -10.92 -11.08
N PRO A 133 18.07 -10.50 -10.34
CA PRO A 133 18.03 -10.45 -8.89
C PRO A 133 16.87 -9.58 -8.38
N ASN A 134 16.10 -10.10 -7.41
CA ASN A 134 14.92 -9.40 -6.92
C ASN A 134 15.27 -8.05 -6.30
N HIS A 135 16.38 -7.95 -5.57
CA HIS A 135 16.78 -6.68 -4.94
C HIS A 135 16.98 -5.54 -5.95
N GLU A 136 17.50 -5.84 -7.15
CA GLU A 136 17.66 -4.84 -8.22
C GLU A 136 16.31 -4.38 -8.76
N VAL A 137 15.43 -5.34 -9.07
CA VAL A 137 14.09 -5.05 -9.62
C VAL A 137 13.25 -4.27 -8.60
N LEU A 138 13.29 -4.68 -7.33
CA LEU A 138 12.61 -3.99 -6.23
C LEU A 138 13.09 -2.56 -6.07
N LYS A 139 14.41 -2.34 -6.13
CA LYS A 139 15.01 -1.00 -6.04
C LYS A 139 14.57 -0.10 -7.19
N ASP A 140 14.61 -0.61 -8.42
CA ASP A 140 14.15 0.13 -9.59
C ASP A 140 12.65 0.48 -9.49
N LEU A 141 11.81 -0.50 -9.17
CA LEU A 141 10.36 -0.28 -9.03
C LEU A 141 10.01 0.77 -7.97
N VAL A 142 10.62 0.72 -6.78
CA VAL A 142 10.31 1.69 -5.71
C VAL A 142 10.79 3.11 -6.07
N ASP A 143 11.88 3.22 -6.83
CA ASP A 143 12.41 4.48 -7.35
C ASP A 143 11.53 5.04 -8.48
N MET A 144 11.13 4.21 -9.43
CA MET A 144 10.24 4.59 -10.53
C MET A 144 8.85 5.01 -10.03
N CYS A 145 8.34 4.38 -8.97
CA CYS A 145 7.09 4.79 -8.30
C CYS A 145 7.15 6.20 -7.69
N LYS A 146 8.33 6.82 -7.52
CA LYS A 146 8.43 8.24 -7.12
C LYS A 146 7.90 9.19 -8.20
N GLY A 147 7.74 8.74 -9.44
CA GLY A 147 7.18 9.55 -10.51
C GLY A 147 5.72 9.99 -10.29
N VAL A 148 4.95 9.28 -9.45
CA VAL A 148 3.55 9.62 -9.16
C VAL A 148 3.42 10.35 -7.82
N GLN A 149 3.41 11.68 -7.89
CA GLN A 149 3.30 12.56 -6.71
C GLN A 149 1.85 12.93 -6.35
N HIS A 150 0.86 12.57 -7.18
CA HIS A 150 -0.53 12.78 -6.83
C HIS A 150 -0.92 11.86 -5.66
N ALA A 151 -1.42 12.43 -4.56
CA ALA A 151 -1.59 11.73 -3.29
C ALA A 151 -2.41 10.43 -3.39
N THR A 152 -3.66 10.48 -3.87
CA THR A 152 -4.51 9.28 -3.99
C THR A 152 -3.90 8.23 -4.93
N ARG A 153 -3.64 8.60 -6.19
CA ARG A 153 -3.06 7.71 -7.21
C ARG A 153 -1.74 7.06 -6.76
N GLY A 154 -0.87 7.84 -6.11
CA GLY A 154 0.40 7.37 -5.58
C GLY A 154 0.23 6.39 -4.42
N LEU A 155 -0.72 6.62 -3.51
CA LEU A 155 -1.02 5.68 -2.43
C LEU A 155 -1.48 4.32 -2.97
N PHE A 156 -2.38 4.33 -3.95
CA PHE A 156 -2.89 3.10 -4.56
C PHE A 156 -1.85 2.38 -5.43
N LEU A 157 -0.99 3.11 -6.15
CA LEU A 157 0.12 2.52 -6.88
C LEU A 157 1.14 1.86 -5.94
N ARG A 158 1.49 2.53 -4.83
CA ARG A 158 2.40 1.96 -3.83
C ARG A 158 1.79 0.80 -3.07
N ASN A 159 0.47 0.83 -2.87
CA ASN A 159 -0.26 -0.32 -2.36
C ASN A 159 -0.18 -1.51 -3.32
N TYR A 160 -0.37 -1.26 -4.61
CA TYR A 160 -0.22 -2.30 -5.63
C TYR A 160 1.19 -2.89 -5.63
N LEU A 161 2.23 -2.04 -5.55
CA LEU A 161 3.61 -2.48 -5.39
C LEU A 161 3.77 -3.42 -4.18
N THR A 162 3.29 -3.03 -2.99
CA THR A 162 3.37 -3.87 -1.77
C THR A 162 2.66 -5.23 -1.92
N ILE A 163 1.55 -5.28 -2.67
CA ILE A 163 0.79 -6.50 -2.92
C ILE A 163 1.54 -7.39 -3.92
N SER A 164 1.98 -6.82 -5.04
CA SER A 164 2.66 -7.55 -6.12
C SER A 164 4.02 -8.11 -5.73
N THR A 165 4.74 -7.45 -4.81
CA THR A 165 6.06 -7.91 -4.36
C THR A 165 6.01 -8.77 -3.11
N ARG A 166 4.81 -9.11 -2.62
CA ARG A 166 4.61 -9.76 -1.31
C ARG A 166 5.46 -11.01 -1.08
N ASP A 167 5.44 -11.87 -2.07
CA ASP A 167 6.01 -13.22 -2.12
C ASP A 167 7.42 -13.22 -2.72
N LYS A 168 7.99 -12.04 -2.96
CA LYS A 168 9.21 -11.83 -3.75
C LYS A 168 10.27 -11.00 -3.02
N LEU A 169 9.96 -10.58 -1.79
CA LEU A 169 10.92 -9.88 -0.94
C LEU A 169 12.00 -10.87 -0.48
N PRO A 170 13.29 -10.51 -0.60
CA PRO A 170 14.35 -11.28 0.01
C PRO A 170 14.18 -11.32 1.54
N ASP A 171 14.32 -12.50 2.11
CA ASP A 171 14.17 -12.81 3.54
C ASP A 171 15.24 -13.82 3.99
N ALA A 172 15.19 -14.29 5.25
CA ALA A 172 16.21 -15.17 5.86
C ALA A 172 16.58 -16.41 5.02
N SER A 173 15.59 -17.02 4.36
CA SER A 173 15.76 -18.25 3.58
C SER A 173 16.06 -17.99 2.09
N SER A 174 16.17 -16.73 1.68
CA SER A 174 16.42 -16.38 0.28
C SER A 174 17.87 -16.62 -0.12
N ASP A 175 18.08 -17.00 -1.38
CA ASP A 175 19.42 -17.09 -1.97
C ASP A 175 20.08 -15.69 -1.95
N PRO A 176 21.31 -15.56 -1.39
CA PRO A 176 22.06 -14.30 -1.41
C PRO A 176 22.22 -13.67 -2.80
N ALA A 177 22.19 -14.46 -3.87
CA ALA A 177 22.24 -13.94 -5.25
C ALA A 177 21.01 -13.12 -5.64
N ILE A 178 19.85 -13.40 -5.02
CA ILE A 178 18.58 -12.72 -5.29
C ILE A 178 18.45 -11.46 -4.40
N GLY A 179 19.03 -11.48 -3.21
CA GLY A 179 19.13 -10.36 -2.28
C GLY A 179 19.15 -10.81 -0.83
N THR A 180 19.31 -9.86 0.09
CA THR A 180 19.34 -10.10 1.53
C THR A 180 18.10 -9.54 2.24
N VAL A 181 17.81 -9.99 3.46
CA VAL A 181 16.75 -9.40 4.30
C VAL A 181 16.91 -7.87 4.46
N THR A 182 18.16 -7.39 4.42
CA THR A 182 18.50 -5.95 4.40
C THR A 182 17.91 -5.23 3.20
N ASP A 183 18.00 -5.82 2.01
CA ASP A 183 17.36 -5.27 0.81
C ASP A 183 15.84 -5.28 0.94
N GLY A 184 15.29 -6.37 1.50
CA GLY A 184 13.86 -6.54 1.78
C GLY A 184 13.31 -5.42 2.67
N TYR A 185 13.85 -5.24 3.88
CA TYR A 185 13.34 -4.20 4.77
C TYR A 185 13.65 -2.78 4.28
N ASN A 186 14.77 -2.55 3.58
CA ASN A 186 15.08 -1.20 3.03
C ASN A 186 14.08 -0.80 1.94
N PHE A 187 13.71 -1.73 1.06
CA PHE A 187 12.66 -1.51 0.07
C PHE A 187 11.34 -1.13 0.75
N VAL A 188 10.91 -1.88 1.78
CA VAL A 188 9.64 -1.62 2.47
C VAL A 188 9.69 -0.28 3.22
N LEU A 189 10.79 0.05 3.88
CA LEU A 189 10.99 1.34 4.57
C LEU A 189 10.94 2.52 3.60
N GLN A 190 11.58 2.39 2.43
CA GLN A 190 11.53 3.41 1.40
C GLN A 190 10.11 3.60 0.87
N ASN A 191 9.39 2.51 0.60
CA ASN A 191 8.00 2.58 0.17
C ASN A 191 7.09 3.18 1.26
N PHE A 192 7.30 2.81 2.53
CA PHE A 192 6.60 3.38 3.69
C PHE A 192 6.81 4.90 3.78
N GLY A 193 8.05 5.37 3.70
CA GLY A 193 8.36 6.79 3.78
C GLY A 193 7.62 7.63 2.73
N GLU A 194 7.62 7.16 1.48
CA GLU A 194 6.89 7.84 0.40
C GLU A 194 5.37 7.74 0.53
N THR A 195 4.86 6.58 0.97
CA THR A 195 3.43 6.37 1.21
C THR A 195 2.93 7.29 2.33
N ASN A 196 3.68 7.40 3.43
CA ASN A 196 3.36 8.32 4.52
C ASN A 196 3.40 9.80 4.05
N ARG A 197 4.40 10.18 3.25
CA ARG A 197 4.47 11.53 2.64
C ARG A 197 3.22 11.84 1.81
N LEU A 198 2.78 10.92 0.95
CA LEU A 198 1.57 11.08 0.14
C LEU A 198 0.30 11.16 1.00
N TRP A 199 0.22 10.33 2.04
CA TRP A 199 -0.92 10.32 2.96
C TRP A 199 -1.05 11.61 3.79
N VAL A 200 0.07 12.18 4.23
CA VAL A 200 0.10 13.49 4.90
C VAL A 200 -0.25 14.61 3.90
N ARG A 201 0.21 14.51 2.65
CA ARG A 201 -0.11 15.48 1.59
C ARG A 201 -1.62 15.61 1.33
N LEU A 202 -2.41 14.55 1.51
CA LEU A 202 -3.87 14.61 1.43
C LEU A 202 -4.48 15.67 2.37
N GLN A 203 -3.81 15.99 3.49
CA GLN A 203 -4.27 17.01 4.44
C GLN A 203 -4.35 18.41 3.82
N HIS A 204 -3.48 18.68 2.84
CA HIS A 204 -3.29 19.97 2.19
C HIS A 204 -3.84 20.00 0.76
N GLN A 205 -4.55 18.95 0.31
CA GLN A 205 -5.08 18.91 -1.04
C GLN A 205 -6.24 19.89 -1.21
N HIS A 206 -5.99 20.99 -1.93
CA HIS A 206 -6.94 22.09 -2.12
C HIS A 206 -8.22 21.71 -2.90
N ALA A 207 -8.15 20.65 -3.73
CA ALA A 207 -9.31 20.14 -4.46
C ALA A 207 -10.45 19.71 -3.50
N ILE A 208 -10.12 19.23 -2.30
CA ILE A 208 -11.10 18.84 -1.29
C ILE A 208 -11.25 20.01 -0.31
N LYS A 209 -12.23 20.88 -0.51
CA LYS A 209 -12.38 22.12 0.29
C LYS A 209 -12.62 21.84 1.78
N SER A 210 -13.43 20.83 2.11
CA SER A 210 -13.81 20.52 3.49
C SER A 210 -12.70 19.82 4.28
N LYS A 211 -12.28 20.41 5.41
CA LYS A 211 -11.34 19.81 6.37
C LYS A 211 -11.85 18.47 6.91
N ALA A 212 -13.16 18.38 7.20
CA ALA A 212 -13.78 17.16 7.71
C ALA A 212 -13.78 16.04 6.64
N LYS A 213 -14.07 16.37 5.38
CA LYS A 213 -13.96 15.40 4.27
C LYS A 213 -12.51 14.91 4.11
N ARG A 214 -11.51 15.80 4.16
CA ARG A 214 -10.08 15.39 4.11
C ARG A 214 -9.70 14.48 5.27
N PHE A 215 -10.14 14.78 6.49
CA PHE A 215 -9.88 13.92 7.65
C PHE A 215 -10.47 12.52 7.47
N LYS A 216 -11.75 12.41 7.07
CA LYS A 216 -12.41 11.12 6.83
C LYS A 216 -11.71 10.31 5.75
N ILE A 217 -11.36 10.96 4.63
CA ILE A 217 -10.60 10.33 3.54
C ILE A 217 -9.27 9.76 4.03
N ARG A 218 -8.52 10.55 4.81
CA ARG A 218 -7.23 10.11 5.36
C ARG A 218 -7.41 8.98 6.36
N GLN A 219 -8.46 9.04 7.18
CA GLN A 219 -8.83 7.98 8.11
C GLN A 219 -9.11 6.67 7.38
N ASP A 220 -9.87 6.69 6.29
CA ASP A 220 -10.23 5.50 5.50
C ASP A 220 -8.99 4.90 4.79
N LEU A 221 -8.06 5.74 4.32
CA LEU A 221 -6.85 5.31 3.61
C LEU A 221 -5.67 4.93 4.51
N ARG A 222 -5.78 5.09 5.84
CA ARG A 222 -4.67 4.83 6.79
C ARG A 222 -4.09 3.42 6.66
N MET A 223 -4.95 2.44 6.37
CA MET A 223 -4.56 1.03 6.22
C MET A 223 -3.55 0.82 5.09
N LEU A 224 -3.59 1.62 4.03
CA LEU A 224 -2.61 1.52 2.93
C LEU A 224 -1.19 1.85 3.40
N VAL A 225 -1.07 2.74 4.39
CA VAL A 225 0.22 3.09 5.00
C VAL A 225 0.66 1.99 5.97
N GLY A 226 -0.26 1.54 6.83
CA GLY A 226 0.00 0.52 7.85
C GLY A 226 0.42 -0.84 7.28
N GLN A 227 -0.03 -1.19 6.09
CA GLN A 227 0.39 -2.42 5.40
C GLN A 227 1.90 -2.51 5.15
N ASN A 228 2.62 -1.39 5.07
CA ASN A 228 4.08 -1.43 5.00
C ASN A 228 4.71 -1.80 6.34
N ILE A 229 4.13 -1.36 7.46
CA ILE A 229 4.63 -1.68 8.81
C ILE A 229 4.28 -3.13 9.16
N ASP A 230 3.05 -3.57 8.87
CA ASP A 230 2.66 -4.98 8.95
C ASP A 230 3.55 -5.87 8.06
N ARG A 231 4.02 -5.36 6.91
CA ARG A 231 5.00 -6.10 6.11
C ARG A 231 6.33 -6.27 6.83
N LEU A 232 6.86 -5.22 7.44
CA LEU A 232 8.14 -5.28 8.14
C LEU A 232 8.11 -6.28 9.30
N SER A 233 6.99 -6.39 10.02
CA SER A 233 6.87 -7.34 11.13
C SER A 233 6.74 -8.81 10.69
N ARG A 234 6.48 -9.06 9.40
CA ARG A 234 6.37 -10.41 8.82
C ARG A 234 7.66 -10.92 8.18
N LEU A 235 8.73 -10.12 8.14
CA LEU A 235 10.02 -10.58 7.64
C LEU A 235 10.69 -11.45 8.70
N GLU A 236 10.92 -12.72 8.39
CA GLU A 236 11.44 -13.70 9.35
C GLU A 236 12.90 -13.44 9.72
N GLY A 237 13.68 -12.89 8.78
CA GLY A 237 15.09 -12.55 8.98
C GLY A 237 15.34 -11.26 9.74
N VAL A 238 14.29 -10.57 10.19
CA VAL A 238 14.44 -9.37 11.01
C VAL A 238 14.57 -9.79 12.48
N GLY A 239 15.78 -9.68 13.02
CA GLY A 239 16.04 -9.87 14.44
C GLY A 239 15.74 -8.62 15.28
N VAL A 240 15.85 -8.80 16.60
CA VAL A 240 15.69 -7.71 17.58
C VAL A 240 16.73 -6.61 17.38
N ALA A 241 17.96 -6.99 17.00
CA ALA A 241 19.05 -6.05 16.76
C ALA A 241 18.76 -5.15 15.55
N GLU A 242 18.41 -5.74 14.40
CA GLU A 242 18.06 -5.01 13.19
C GLU A 242 16.84 -4.10 13.42
N TYR A 243 15.85 -4.59 14.18
CA TYR A 243 14.69 -3.80 14.55
C TYR A 243 15.08 -2.56 15.37
N LYS A 244 15.88 -2.75 16.43
CA LYS A 244 16.31 -1.71 17.36
C LYS A 244 17.25 -0.68 16.73
N GLU A 245 18.16 -1.12 15.87
CA GLU A 245 19.22 -0.27 15.32
C GLU A 245 18.82 0.43 14.02
N VAL A 246 17.93 -0.18 13.22
CA VAL A 246 17.64 0.30 11.86
C VAL A 246 16.15 0.56 11.64
N ILE A 247 15.30 -0.44 11.86
CA ILE A 247 13.90 -0.39 11.40
C ILE A 247 13.08 0.59 12.23
N LEU A 248 13.03 0.41 13.55
CA LEU A 248 12.26 1.28 14.42
C LEU A 248 12.73 2.73 14.36
N PRO A 249 14.05 3.05 14.44
CA PRO A 249 14.51 4.42 14.31
C PRO A 249 14.04 5.11 13.02
N LYS A 250 14.11 4.42 11.87
CA LYS A 250 13.64 4.95 10.58
C LYS A 250 12.12 5.16 10.54
N ILE A 251 11.33 4.26 11.14
CA ILE A 251 9.88 4.44 11.25
C ILE A 251 9.57 5.65 12.13
N LEU A 252 10.18 5.74 13.31
CA LEU A 252 9.98 6.83 14.27
C LEU A 252 10.43 8.19 13.71
N GLU A 253 11.50 8.21 12.91
CA GLU A 253 11.93 9.39 12.17
C GLU A 253 10.81 9.91 11.24
N HIS A 254 10.12 9.02 10.52
CA HIS A 254 8.98 9.40 9.70
C HIS A 254 7.77 9.85 10.53
N VAL A 255 7.54 9.27 11.71
CA VAL A 255 6.47 9.67 12.66
C VAL A 255 6.72 11.09 13.18
N THR A 256 7.94 11.40 13.62
CA THR A 256 8.26 12.73 14.16
C THR A 256 8.27 13.80 13.07
N LYS A 257 8.88 13.51 11.91
CA LYS A 257 9.00 14.48 10.81
C LYS A 257 7.67 14.83 10.14
N CYS A 258 6.66 13.96 10.19
CA CYS A 258 5.40 14.22 9.48
C CYS A 258 4.56 15.36 10.09
N ARG A 259 4.75 15.67 11.39
CA ARG A 259 4.07 16.75 12.13
C ARG A 259 2.53 16.77 11.96
N ASP A 260 1.94 15.59 11.75
CA ASP A 260 0.52 15.40 11.52
C ASP A 260 -0.10 14.52 12.60
N MET A 261 -1.13 15.06 13.26
CA MET A 261 -1.77 14.42 14.42
C MET A 261 -2.38 13.04 14.07
N LEU A 262 -3.07 12.94 12.93
CA LEU A 262 -3.72 11.70 12.53
C LEU A 262 -2.67 10.63 12.22
N ALA A 263 -1.64 11.01 11.47
CA ALA A 263 -0.55 10.12 11.11
C ALA A 263 0.23 9.65 12.34
N GLN A 264 0.62 10.56 13.23
CA GLN A 264 1.34 10.22 14.45
C GLN A 264 0.55 9.26 15.34
N SER A 265 -0.73 9.55 15.59
CA SER A 265 -1.58 8.66 16.41
C SER A 265 -1.68 7.26 15.82
N TYR A 266 -1.95 7.16 14.50
CA TYR A 266 -2.11 5.85 13.85
C TYR A 266 -0.79 5.07 13.72
N LEU A 267 0.31 5.75 13.39
CA LEU A 267 1.60 5.08 13.20
C LEU A 267 2.18 4.57 14.52
N MET A 268 2.00 5.30 15.63
CA MET A 268 2.40 4.80 16.95
C MET A 268 1.57 3.58 17.36
N ASP A 269 0.26 3.62 17.11
CA ASP A 269 -0.66 2.52 17.43
C ASP A 269 -0.37 1.25 16.60
N ILE A 270 -0.17 1.37 15.28
CA ILE A 270 0.12 0.21 14.42
C ILE A 270 1.48 -0.42 14.77
N ILE A 271 2.50 0.35 15.17
CA ILE A 271 3.79 -0.20 15.66
C ILE A 271 3.53 -1.12 16.85
N ILE A 272 2.75 -0.65 17.85
CA ILE A 272 2.40 -1.45 19.03
C ILE A 272 1.63 -2.70 18.62
N GLN A 273 0.73 -2.63 17.64
CA GLN A 273 -0.12 -3.74 17.23
C GLN A 273 0.62 -4.83 16.43
N VAL A 274 1.52 -4.46 15.52
CA VAL A 274 2.05 -5.42 14.54
C VAL A 274 3.38 -6.07 14.93
N PHE A 275 4.21 -5.40 15.73
CA PHE A 275 5.50 -5.96 16.13
C PHE A 275 5.38 -6.86 17.38
N PRO A 276 6.21 -7.91 17.49
CA PRO A 276 6.22 -8.81 18.65
C PRO A 276 6.58 -8.11 19.97
N ASP A 277 6.24 -8.73 21.09
CA ASP A 277 6.48 -8.17 22.42
C ASP A 277 7.96 -8.05 22.77
N ASP A 278 8.79 -9.03 22.38
CA ASP A 278 10.24 -9.00 22.61
C ASP A 278 10.90 -7.76 21.98
N PHE A 279 10.37 -7.31 20.84
CA PHE A 279 10.84 -6.12 20.15
C PHE A 279 10.48 -4.88 20.98
N HIS A 280 9.24 -4.80 21.48
CA HIS A 280 8.79 -3.70 22.34
C HIS A 280 9.60 -3.60 23.63
N PHE A 281 9.94 -4.72 24.27
CA PHE A 281 10.81 -4.71 25.45
C PHE A 281 12.21 -4.19 25.14
N ALA A 282 12.80 -4.61 24.01
CA ALA A 282 14.14 -4.18 23.61
C ALA A 282 14.21 -2.69 23.21
N THR A 283 13.09 -2.11 22.78
CA THR A 283 13.03 -0.74 22.25
C THR A 283 12.13 0.21 23.05
N LEU A 284 11.71 -0.16 24.26
CA LEU A 284 10.77 0.62 25.06
C LEU A 284 11.25 2.06 25.28
N VAL A 285 12.54 2.23 25.59
CA VAL A 285 13.14 3.55 25.80
C VAL A 285 13.07 4.39 24.53
N GLN A 286 13.50 3.85 23.38
CA GLN A 286 13.47 4.54 22.09
C GLN A 286 12.04 4.97 21.70
N PHE A 287 11.05 4.10 21.95
CA PHE A 287 9.65 4.42 21.67
C PHE A 287 9.12 5.53 22.57
N LEU A 288 9.41 5.47 23.88
CA LEU A 288 8.96 6.47 24.85
C LEU A 288 9.64 7.83 24.69
N GLU A 289 10.91 7.88 24.24
CA GLU A 289 11.62 9.12 23.94
C GLU A 289 10.96 9.94 22.82
N VAL A 290 10.25 9.26 21.90
CA VAL A 290 9.53 9.93 20.82
C VAL A 290 8.19 10.51 21.29
N VAL A 291 7.57 9.94 22.33
CA VAL A 291 6.23 10.35 22.80
C VAL A 291 6.13 11.86 23.12
N PRO A 292 7.08 12.49 23.84
CA PRO A 292 7.06 13.93 24.09
C PRO A 292 7.24 14.80 22.84
N THR A 293 7.79 14.24 21.76
CA THR A 293 8.04 14.97 20.49
C THR A 293 6.83 14.96 19.55
N LEU A 294 5.79 14.18 19.89
CA LEU A 294 4.54 14.14 19.15
C LEU A 294 3.80 15.48 19.28
N LYS A 295 2.95 15.78 18.29
CA LYS A 295 2.16 17.01 18.29
C LYS A 295 1.17 17.02 19.45
N ASP A 296 0.99 18.17 20.12
CA ASP A 296 0.17 18.34 21.34
C ASP A 296 -1.25 17.76 21.30
N ARG A 297 -1.83 17.63 20.10
CA ARG A 297 -3.20 17.09 19.92
C ARG A 297 -3.25 15.57 19.76
N VAL A 298 -2.10 14.89 19.74
CA VAL A 298 -2.04 13.43 19.72
C VAL A 298 -2.46 12.92 21.09
N ASN A 299 -3.37 11.94 21.12
CA ASN A 299 -3.81 11.33 22.36
C ASN A 299 -2.77 10.32 22.85
N VAL A 300 -1.73 10.86 23.49
CA VAL A 300 -0.62 10.08 24.07
C VAL A 300 -1.12 9.07 25.09
N ARG A 301 -2.13 9.44 25.88
CA ARG A 301 -2.71 8.55 26.90
C ARG A 301 -3.16 7.23 26.29
N THR A 302 -3.93 7.27 25.20
CA THR A 302 -4.39 6.04 24.53
C THR A 302 -3.24 5.20 23.98
N ILE A 303 -2.19 5.83 23.43
CA ILE A 303 -1.00 5.10 22.93
C ILE A 303 -0.32 4.34 24.08
N LEU A 304 -0.14 5.00 25.23
CA LEU A 304 0.49 4.38 26.40
C LEU A 304 -0.40 3.29 27.02
N GLU A 305 -1.72 3.51 27.07
CA GLU A 305 -2.68 2.49 27.53
C GLU A 305 -2.62 1.23 26.66
N THR A 306 -2.58 1.36 25.33
CA THR A 306 -2.42 0.23 24.41
C THR A 306 -1.12 -0.52 24.66
N LEU A 307 0.01 0.20 24.79
CA LEU A 307 1.32 -0.41 25.05
C LEU A 307 1.34 -1.16 26.39
N MET A 308 0.88 -0.52 27.47
CA MET A 308 0.87 -1.13 28.80
C MET A 308 -0.05 -2.35 28.86
N THR A 309 -1.22 -2.28 28.23
CA THR A 309 -2.16 -3.42 28.16
C THR A 309 -1.52 -4.60 27.47
N ARG A 310 -0.83 -4.36 26.35
CA ARG A 310 -0.12 -5.39 25.60
C ARG A 310 1.01 -6.03 26.41
N LEU A 311 1.89 -5.22 27.00
CA LEU A 311 3.01 -5.72 27.81
C LEU A 311 2.53 -6.46 29.06
N SER A 312 1.47 -5.97 29.71
CA SER A 312 0.87 -6.65 30.86
C SER A 312 0.32 -8.02 30.48
N ALA A 313 -0.36 -8.14 29.35
CA ALA A 313 -0.89 -9.42 28.87
C ALA A 313 0.24 -10.44 28.60
N TYR A 314 1.33 -10.00 27.99
CA TYR A 314 2.51 -10.85 27.75
C TYR A 314 3.14 -11.36 29.05
N VAL A 315 3.33 -10.48 30.05
CA VAL A 315 3.90 -10.86 31.35
C VAL A 315 2.99 -11.84 32.11
N LEU A 316 1.67 -11.67 32.02
CA LEU A 316 0.72 -12.60 32.64
C LEU A 316 0.73 -13.97 31.97
N ALA A 317 0.72 -14.02 30.63
CA ALA A 317 0.81 -15.27 29.88
C ALA A 317 2.12 -16.03 30.15
N GLY A 318 3.23 -15.31 30.31
CA GLY A 318 4.52 -15.90 30.68
C GLY A 318 4.58 -16.47 32.10
N ARG A 319 3.72 -16.00 33.01
CA ARG A 319 3.58 -16.56 34.38
C ARG A 319 2.73 -17.82 34.38
N GLU A 320 1.62 -17.84 33.64
CA GLU A 320 0.74 -19.00 33.53
C GLU A 320 1.42 -20.19 32.84
N GLY A 321 2.25 -19.96 31.82
CA GLY A 321 3.05 -21.01 31.17
C GLY A 321 4.24 -21.53 31.99
N GLY A 322 4.58 -20.85 33.09
CA GLY A 322 5.65 -21.23 34.01
C GLY A 322 5.19 -22.09 35.19
N GLU A 323 3.90 -22.10 35.52
CA GLU A 323 3.33 -22.86 36.65
C GLU A 323 3.05 -24.34 36.32
N GLU A 324 3.07 -24.76 35.05
CA GLU A 324 2.78 -26.15 34.63
C GLU A 324 4.01 -27.09 34.62
N ARG A 325 5.17 -26.65 35.11
CA ARG A 325 6.43 -27.44 35.16
C ARG A 325 7.01 -27.59 36.57
N LEU A 326 6.18 -27.92 37.55
CA LEU A 326 6.67 -28.52 38.79
C LEU A 326 6.54 -30.05 38.68
N PRO A 327 7.64 -30.82 38.65
CA PRO A 327 7.57 -32.26 38.78
C PRO A 327 7.04 -32.58 40.18
N THR A 328 5.93 -33.31 40.24
CA THR A 328 5.55 -34.04 41.45
C THR A 328 6.54 -35.18 41.61
N ASP A 329 7.38 -35.09 42.64
CA ASP A 329 8.22 -36.19 43.14
C ASP A 329 7.40 -37.47 43.43
#